data_AF-A0AAF0IRQ2-F1
#
_entry.id   AF-A0AAF0IRQ2-F1
#
_cell.length_a   1.000
_cell.length_b   1.000
_cell.length_c   1.000
_cell.angle_alpha   90.00
_cell.angle_beta   90.00
_cell.angle_gamma   90.00
#
_symmetry.space_group_name_H-M   'P 1'
#
loop_
_entity.id
_entity.type
_entity.pdbx_description
1 polymer ?
#
loop_
_entity_poly.entity_id
_entity_poly.type
_entity_poly.pdbx_seq_one_letter_code
_entity_poly.pdbx_strand_id
1 'polypeptide(L)'
;MLNADFSVFEHRATRDLVVRTTEYRLPRDVADHVDFIGGTTYFSTMRSLRSTATIVDHDVKIQPMVQHGRVSKVDLSHSGSSKSNVPSSCNATHVTSQCLREFYGTANYKPRAPQKTHIGIAGFLDEVANYEDLNHFLKYQRPDARRGKASFDYVTLNGAKNNQSLEASTGEAALDVQTVVGMTWPVRTSFYSVGGSPPFKKDRYTPSDTNEPYLELLEYLVRLPDHELPDVLSISYGDDEQTVPERYARRVCTLFAALGLRGVSVFDSSGDQGVGGSNEKQCVRNDGSNKPSFLQAFPSSCPYVTSVGAVQDFDPERVTTKKFSEIVSGGGFSRYFDRPRFQDKAVVNYLTMYQGTQYHGMYNPRGRAYPDVAAQGSRFVISVNGTFQLISGTSASTPLVASIVSLLNDARISQNKATLGFLNPLLYKRLGNSSAFNDVVHGTAEGCGDYKGFKAAEGWDPVTGFGTPHFKELLKQVIDL
;
A
#
# COMPACT_ATOMS: atom_id res chain seq x y z
N MET A 1 24.82 -17.01 -26.00
CA MET A 1 23.41 -16.63 -25.79
C MET A 1 23.21 -15.14 -25.66
N LEU A 2 23.92 -14.46 -24.74
CA LEU A 2 23.69 -13.04 -24.41
C LEU A 2 24.81 -12.08 -24.85
N ASN A 3 25.88 -12.57 -25.49
CA ASN A 3 27.11 -11.81 -25.80
C ASN A 3 27.50 -10.84 -24.67
N ALA A 4 27.66 -11.40 -23.47
CA ALA A 4 27.82 -10.69 -22.22
C ALA A 4 28.99 -11.30 -21.44
N ASP A 5 29.82 -10.44 -20.86
CA ASP A 5 30.94 -10.84 -20.02
C ASP A 5 30.53 -10.78 -18.56
N PHE A 6 30.36 -11.95 -17.94
CA PHE A 6 30.05 -12.04 -16.52
C PHE A 6 31.31 -12.07 -15.67
N SER A 7 31.34 -11.23 -14.64
CA SER A 7 32.40 -11.19 -13.63
C SER A 7 31.79 -11.27 -12.24
N VAL A 8 32.61 -11.65 -11.26
CA VAL A 8 32.27 -11.49 -9.84
C VAL A 8 32.57 -10.04 -9.46
N PHE A 9 31.57 -9.36 -8.93
CA PHE A 9 31.71 -8.00 -8.42
C PHE A 9 31.52 -8.02 -6.92
N GLU A 10 32.42 -7.34 -6.22
CA GLU A 10 32.36 -7.16 -4.78
C GLU A 10 31.79 -5.78 -4.46
N HIS A 11 30.73 -5.75 -3.68
CA HIS A 11 30.21 -4.50 -3.18
C HIS A 11 31.15 -3.92 -2.10
N ARG A 12 31.72 -2.74 -2.36
CA ARG A 12 32.80 -2.16 -1.53
C ARG A 12 32.44 -1.98 -0.04
N ALA A 13 31.16 -1.75 0.27
CA ALA A 13 30.75 -1.49 1.66
C ALA A 13 30.30 -2.75 2.41
N THR A 14 29.61 -3.69 1.75
CA THR A 14 29.05 -4.90 2.41
C THR A 14 29.93 -6.12 2.23
N ARG A 15 30.85 -6.10 1.26
CA ARG A 15 31.67 -7.25 0.83
C ARG A 15 30.86 -8.37 0.17
N ASP A 16 29.59 -8.13 -0.15
CA ASP A 16 28.76 -9.08 -0.89
C ASP A 16 29.33 -9.30 -2.29
N LEU A 17 29.31 -10.56 -2.73
CA LEU A 17 29.75 -10.97 -4.05
C LEU A 17 28.54 -11.25 -4.93
N VAL A 18 28.51 -10.67 -6.12
CA VAL A 18 27.47 -10.90 -7.13
C VAL A 18 28.08 -11.24 -8.48
N VAL A 19 27.50 -12.20 -9.19
CA VAL A 19 27.87 -12.50 -10.59
C VAL A 19 26.97 -11.70 -11.50
N ARG A 20 27.55 -10.79 -12.27
CA ARG A 20 26.83 -9.83 -13.13
C ARG A 20 27.65 -9.51 -14.38
N THR A 21 27.04 -8.83 -15.31
CA THR A 21 27.69 -8.24 -16.49
C THR A 21 27.38 -6.74 -16.53
N THR A 22 28.04 -5.94 -17.37
CA THR A 22 27.71 -4.51 -17.55
C THR A 22 26.84 -4.25 -18.77
N GLU A 23 26.80 -5.19 -19.73
CA GLU A 23 25.90 -5.15 -20.88
C GLU A 23 25.54 -6.56 -21.34
N TYR A 24 24.42 -6.71 -22.02
CA TYR A 24 24.11 -7.91 -22.80
C TYR A 24 23.51 -7.51 -24.15
N ARG A 25 23.61 -8.41 -25.13
CA ARG A 25 23.02 -8.25 -26.46
C ARG A 25 22.20 -9.47 -26.81
N LEU A 26 21.08 -9.24 -27.48
CA LEU A 26 20.23 -10.30 -28.01
C LEU A 26 20.36 -10.35 -29.54
N PRO A 27 20.31 -11.54 -30.15
CA PRO A 27 20.13 -11.66 -31.59
C PRO A 27 18.90 -10.87 -32.05
N ARG A 28 18.99 -10.24 -33.22
CA ARG A 28 17.92 -9.39 -33.75
C ARG A 28 16.58 -10.13 -33.82
N ASP A 29 16.62 -11.40 -34.20
CA ASP A 29 15.44 -12.26 -34.40
C ASP A 29 14.73 -12.63 -33.08
N VAL A 30 15.36 -12.43 -31.91
CA VAL A 30 14.73 -12.69 -30.61
C VAL A 30 14.57 -11.43 -29.76
N ALA A 31 15.17 -10.31 -30.17
CA ALA A 31 15.12 -9.05 -29.42
C ALA A 31 13.68 -8.54 -29.26
N ASP A 32 12.83 -8.74 -30.27
CA ASP A 32 11.41 -8.34 -30.24
C ASP A 32 10.53 -9.32 -29.44
N HIS A 33 11.08 -10.45 -28.98
CA HIS A 33 10.39 -11.48 -28.21
C HIS A 33 10.81 -11.51 -26.73
N VAL A 34 11.73 -10.64 -26.31
CA VAL A 34 12.29 -10.61 -24.95
C VAL A 34 12.17 -9.20 -24.37
N ASP A 35 11.38 -9.05 -23.32
CA ASP A 35 11.19 -7.77 -22.62
C ASP A 35 12.53 -7.28 -22.01
N PHE A 36 13.18 -8.13 -21.20
CA PHE A 36 14.50 -7.92 -20.62
C PHE A 36 15.08 -9.25 -20.12
N ILE A 37 16.38 -9.27 -19.80
CA ILE A 37 17.04 -10.39 -19.12
C ILE A 37 17.37 -10.00 -17.67
N GLY A 38 16.66 -10.59 -16.71
CA GLY A 38 16.91 -10.40 -15.27
C GLY A 38 18.29 -10.93 -14.84
N GLY A 39 18.83 -10.39 -13.75
CA GLY A 39 20.09 -10.87 -13.15
C GLY A 39 21.38 -10.60 -13.94
N THR A 40 21.35 -9.71 -14.95
CA THR A 40 22.49 -9.46 -15.85
C THR A 40 23.21 -8.15 -15.52
N THR A 41 22.67 -7.03 -15.97
CA THR A 41 23.36 -5.73 -16.05
C THR A 41 23.28 -4.90 -14.78
N TYR A 42 22.85 -5.51 -13.68
CA TYR A 42 22.39 -4.77 -12.54
C TYR A 42 23.02 -5.24 -11.23
N PHE A 43 23.56 -4.28 -10.47
CA PHE A 43 24.42 -4.48 -9.31
C PHE A 43 23.67 -4.03 -8.05
N SER A 44 23.03 -4.98 -7.35
CA SER A 44 22.35 -4.71 -6.08
C SER A 44 23.28 -4.83 -4.87
N THR A 45 22.81 -4.36 -3.71
CA THR A 45 23.40 -4.61 -2.40
C THR A 45 22.36 -5.28 -1.52
N MET A 46 22.72 -6.28 -0.71
CA MET A 46 21.79 -6.96 0.21
C MET A 46 21.49 -6.15 1.49
N ARG A 47 21.41 -4.82 1.39
CA ARG A 47 21.05 -3.97 2.55
C ARG A 47 19.55 -3.72 2.59
N SER A 48 19.01 -3.69 3.81
CA SER A 48 17.66 -3.25 4.16
C SER A 48 17.22 -2.10 3.28
N LEU A 49 16.37 -2.46 2.34
CA LEU A 49 15.54 -1.58 1.56
C LEU A 49 14.51 -1.06 2.59
N ARG A 50 14.18 0.23 2.58
CA ARG A 50 13.38 0.82 3.65
C ARG A 50 11.89 0.56 3.39
N SER A 51 11.21 -0.02 4.37
CA SER A 51 9.77 0.08 4.51
C SER A 51 9.33 1.55 4.43
N THR A 52 8.17 1.83 3.81
CA THR A 52 7.62 3.18 3.74
C THR A 52 7.13 3.66 5.11
N ALA A 53 6.68 2.74 5.97
CA ALA A 53 6.17 3.07 7.29
C ALA A 53 7.23 3.60 8.26
N THR A 54 6.81 4.54 9.11
CA THR A 54 7.63 5.16 10.15
C THR A 54 7.09 4.82 11.53
N ILE A 55 7.94 4.25 12.40
CA ILE A 55 7.64 4.14 13.83
C ILE A 55 7.71 5.55 14.44
N VAL A 56 6.58 6.02 14.96
CA VAL A 56 6.43 7.35 15.57
C VAL A 56 6.42 7.30 17.10
N ASP A 57 6.35 6.10 17.69
CA ASP A 57 6.53 5.86 19.11
C ASP A 57 6.95 4.41 19.37
N HIS A 58 8.05 4.19 20.10
CA HIS A 58 8.61 2.87 20.37
C HIS A 58 8.13 2.24 21.68
N ASP A 59 7.56 3.01 22.62
CA ASP A 59 7.26 2.55 23.98
C ASP A 59 5.83 2.90 24.40
N VAL A 60 4.87 2.18 23.81
CA VAL A 60 3.44 2.46 23.99
C VAL A 60 2.86 1.58 25.09
N LYS A 61 2.22 2.18 26.08
CA LYS A 61 1.47 1.44 27.10
C LYS A 61 0.01 1.35 26.73
N ILE A 62 -0.49 0.13 26.52
CA ILE A 62 -1.88 -0.11 26.14
C ILE A 62 -2.61 -0.81 27.28
N GLN A 63 -3.77 -0.26 27.64
CA GLN A 63 -4.66 -0.91 28.59
C GLN A 63 -5.39 -2.07 27.89
N PRO A 64 -5.55 -3.23 28.54
CA PRO A 64 -6.38 -4.30 27.99
C PRO A 64 -7.78 -3.77 27.68
N MET A 65 -8.32 -4.13 26.50
CA MET A 65 -9.74 -3.91 26.24
C MET A 65 -10.54 -4.64 27.33
N VAL A 66 -11.17 -3.88 28.24
CA VAL A 66 -12.03 -4.45 29.27
C VAL A 66 -13.22 -5.09 28.55
N GLN A 67 -13.39 -6.40 28.71
CA GLN A 67 -14.63 -7.08 28.29
C GLN A 67 -15.78 -6.60 29.19
N HIS A 68 -16.30 -5.41 28.95
CA HIS A 68 -17.63 -5.08 29.42
C HIS A 68 -18.63 -5.72 28.47
N GLY A 69 -19.00 -6.95 28.83
CA GLY A 69 -20.26 -7.53 28.43
C GLY A 69 -21.40 -6.66 28.94
N ARG A 70 -21.74 -5.62 28.16
CA ARG A 70 -23.02 -4.91 28.07
C ARG A 70 -22.72 -3.64 27.28
N VAL A 71 -23.35 -3.51 26.12
CA VAL A 71 -23.64 -2.20 25.55
C VAL A 71 -24.50 -1.50 26.60
N SER A 72 -23.88 -0.70 27.46
CA SER A 72 -24.62 0.21 28.32
C SER A 72 -25.35 1.16 27.39
N LYS A 73 -26.69 1.09 27.39
CA LYS A 73 -27.52 2.18 26.92
C LYS A 73 -27.11 3.40 27.74
N VAL A 74 -26.25 4.25 27.17
CA VAL A 74 -26.01 5.58 27.73
C VAL A 74 -27.21 6.42 27.33
N ASP A 75 -27.79 7.02 28.36
CA ASP A 75 -29.05 7.74 28.35
C ASP A 75 -29.02 8.89 27.32
N LEU A 76 -29.99 8.88 26.40
CA LEU A 76 -30.21 9.96 25.43
C LEU A 76 -30.99 11.08 26.11
N SER A 77 -30.33 11.84 26.96
CA SER A 77 -30.79 13.17 27.32
C SER A 77 -29.59 14.05 27.63
N HIS A 78 -29.32 15.00 26.73
CA HIS A 78 -29.06 16.42 26.99
C HIS A 78 -28.53 17.06 25.70
N SER A 79 -29.29 18.03 25.21
CA SER A 79 -29.09 18.81 23.99
C SER A 79 -27.92 19.78 24.13
N GLY A 80 -27.03 19.82 23.13
CA GLY A 80 -25.99 20.85 22.98
C GLY A 80 -25.03 20.57 21.81
N SER A 81 -25.43 20.94 20.59
CA SER A 81 -24.67 21.22 19.35
C SER A 81 -23.37 20.46 18.98
N SER A 82 -23.41 19.88 17.76
CA SER A 82 -22.40 19.10 17.00
C SER A 82 -22.15 17.67 17.49
N LYS A 83 -22.99 16.73 17.04
CA LYS A 83 -22.69 15.29 17.18
C LYS A 83 -21.61 14.94 16.17
N SER A 84 -20.37 14.82 16.63
CA SER A 84 -19.30 14.22 15.83
C SER A 84 -19.69 12.79 15.48
N ASN A 85 -19.55 12.41 14.20
CA ASN A 85 -19.83 11.05 13.70
C ASN A 85 -18.71 10.05 14.05
N VAL A 86 -17.72 10.47 14.85
CA VAL A 86 -16.55 9.67 15.22
C VAL A 86 -16.92 8.70 16.36
N PRO A 87 -16.65 7.40 16.22
CA PRO A 87 -16.85 6.43 17.29
C PRO A 87 -16.03 6.78 18.54
N SER A 88 -16.57 6.54 19.73
CA SER A 88 -15.89 6.83 20.99
C SER A 88 -14.61 6.00 21.22
N SER A 89 -14.42 4.93 20.46
CA SER A 89 -13.19 4.12 20.48
C SER A 89 -12.04 4.78 19.72
N CYS A 90 -12.31 5.82 18.93
CA CYS A 90 -11.32 6.48 18.09
C CYS A 90 -10.56 7.58 18.81
N ASN A 91 -9.23 7.46 18.75
CA ASN A 91 -8.28 8.41 19.27
C ASN A 91 -7.17 8.60 18.22
N ALA A 92 -7.06 9.81 17.66
CA ALA A 92 -6.07 10.11 16.62
C ALA A 92 -4.62 9.90 17.07
N THR A 93 -4.35 9.91 18.38
CA THR A 93 -3.01 9.67 18.93
C THR A 93 -2.65 8.19 19.05
N HIS A 94 -3.65 7.29 19.06
CA HIS A 94 -3.53 5.84 19.26
C HIS A 94 -4.64 5.13 18.49
N VAL A 95 -4.42 4.86 17.21
CA VAL A 95 -5.44 4.26 16.33
C VAL A 95 -5.46 2.75 16.52
N THR A 96 -6.57 2.24 17.05
CA THR A 96 -6.77 0.82 17.40
C THR A 96 -7.59 0.08 16.35
N SER A 97 -7.51 -1.26 16.33
CA SER A 97 -8.38 -2.07 15.44
C SER A 97 -9.86 -1.87 15.73
N GLN A 98 -10.25 -1.63 16.98
CA GLN A 98 -11.65 -1.33 17.31
C GLN A 98 -12.11 -0.02 16.66
N CYS A 99 -11.31 1.05 16.81
CA CYS A 99 -11.59 2.32 16.16
C CYS A 99 -11.76 2.15 14.65
N LEU A 100 -10.78 1.52 13.98
CA LEU A 100 -10.82 1.34 12.53
C LEU A 100 -12.05 0.55 12.09
N ARG A 101 -12.41 -0.53 12.81
CA ARG A 101 -13.60 -1.32 12.46
C ARG A 101 -14.90 -0.55 12.66
N GLU A 102 -14.99 0.26 13.71
CA GLU A 102 -16.18 1.09 13.97
C GLU A 102 -16.29 2.22 12.96
N PHE A 103 -15.19 2.95 12.72
CA PHE A 103 -15.13 4.12 11.84
C PHE A 103 -15.39 3.75 10.38
N TYR A 104 -14.79 2.65 9.90
CA TYR A 104 -15.00 2.15 8.55
C TYR A 104 -16.24 1.27 8.38
N GLY A 105 -17.04 1.08 9.44
CA GLY A 105 -18.33 0.41 9.38
C GLY A 105 -18.27 -1.12 9.30
N THR A 106 -17.13 -1.75 9.58
CA THR A 106 -16.93 -3.21 9.52
C THR A 106 -17.17 -3.93 10.86
N ALA A 107 -17.26 -3.21 11.99
CA ALA A 107 -17.33 -3.80 13.34
C ALA A 107 -18.44 -4.84 13.53
N ASN A 108 -19.60 -4.63 12.89
CA ASN A 108 -20.76 -5.52 12.98
C ASN A 108 -20.84 -6.56 11.84
N TYR A 109 -19.91 -6.51 10.89
CA TYR A 109 -19.85 -7.50 9.83
C TYR A 109 -19.14 -8.76 10.34
N LYS A 110 -19.78 -9.92 10.13
CA LYS A 110 -19.20 -11.23 10.39
C LYS A 110 -18.95 -11.89 9.04
N PRO A 111 -17.70 -12.26 8.71
CA PRO A 111 -17.40 -12.99 7.49
C PRO A 111 -18.29 -14.24 7.37
N ARG A 112 -18.83 -14.46 6.17
CA ARG A 112 -19.83 -15.47 5.81
C ARG A 112 -19.25 -16.58 4.93
N ALA A 113 -18.19 -16.28 4.17
CA ALA A 113 -17.45 -17.24 3.36
C ALA A 113 -15.93 -17.19 3.65
N PRO A 114 -15.48 -17.16 4.93
CA PRO A 114 -14.10 -16.85 5.27
C PRO A 114 -13.07 -17.87 4.78
N GLN A 115 -13.51 -19.12 4.53
CA GLN A 115 -12.66 -20.20 3.99
C GLN A 115 -12.56 -20.17 2.47
N LYS A 116 -13.44 -19.42 1.79
CA LYS A 116 -13.43 -19.22 0.34
C LYS A 116 -12.89 -17.84 -0.06
N THR A 117 -12.69 -16.96 0.93
CA THR A 117 -12.14 -15.63 0.73
C THR A 117 -10.69 -15.64 1.20
N HIS A 118 -9.79 -15.11 0.38
CA HIS A 118 -8.36 -15.12 0.63
C HIS A 118 -7.76 -13.74 0.38
N ILE A 119 -7.07 -13.21 1.40
CA ILE A 119 -6.28 -11.98 1.31
C ILE A 119 -4.78 -12.30 1.42
N GLY A 120 -4.02 -11.79 0.47
CA GLY A 120 -2.57 -11.88 0.41
C GLY A 120 -1.91 -10.56 0.82
N ILE A 121 -0.77 -10.66 1.49
CA ILE A 121 0.11 -9.55 1.86
C ILE A 121 1.47 -9.84 1.24
N ALA A 122 2.01 -8.91 0.46
CA ALA A 122 3.37 -8.99 -0.04
C ALA A 122 4.35 -8.47 1.01
N GLY A 123 5.40 -9.24 1.30
CA GLY A 123 6.51 -8.83 2.16
C GLY A 123 7.81 -8.87 1.39
N PHE A 124 8.54 -7.76 1.39
CA PHE A 124 9.85 -7.64 0.76
C PHE A 124 10.89 -7.18 1.80
N LEU A 125 12.14 -7.00 1.36
CA LEU A 125 13.17 -6.28 2.14
C LEU A 125 13.62 -6.97 3.44
N ASP A 126 13.49 -8.29 3.51
CA ASP A 126 13.70 -9.09 4.72
C ASP A 126 12.82 -8.67 5.91
N GLU A 127 11.66 -8.06 5.64
CA GLU A 127 10.66 -7.76 6.65
C GLU A 127 9.95 -9.06 7.10
N VAL A 128 9.76 -9.18 8.41
CA VAL A 128 9.34 -10.44 9.06
C VAL A 128 8.08 -10.22 9.87
N ALA A 129 6.99 -10.86 9.42
CA ALA A 129 5.79 -11.02 10.22
C ALA A 129 5.99 -12.14 11.26
N ASN A 130 5.80 -11.83 12.54
CA ASN A 130 6.03 -12.76 13.64
C ASN A 130 4.72 -13.25 14.28
N TYR A 131 4.59 -14.56 14.50
CA TYR A 131 3.39 -15.17 15.09
C TYR A 131 3.17 -14.78 16.57
N GLU A 132 4.25 -14.65 17.34
CA GLU A 132 4.16 -14.26 18.75
C GLU A 132 3.71 -12.81 18.90
N ASP A 133 4.23 -11.91 18.06
CA ASP A 133 3.77 -10.52 17.99
C ASP A 133 2.30 -10.42 17.57
N LEU A 134 1.87 -11.18 16.56
CA LEU A 134 0.45 -11.21 16.21
C LEU A 134 -0.40 -11.68 17.40
N ASN A 135 0.00 -12.76 18.09
CA ASN A 135 -0.74 -13.24 19.26
C ASN A 135 -0.74 -12.21 20.41
N HIS A 136 0.37 -11.50 20.61
CA HIS A 136 0.47 -10.40 21.58
C HIS A 136 -0.45 -9.23 21.21
N PHE A 137 -0.45 -8.79 19.95
CA PHE A 137 -1.37 -7.79 19.41
C PHE A 137 -2.83 -8.19 19.62
N LEU A 138 -3.23 -9.41 19.21
CA LEU A 138 -4.61 -9.87 19.27
C LEU A 138 -5.11 -9.99 20.71
N LYS A 139 -4.23 -10.20 21.70
CA LYS A 139 -4.62 -10.21 23.13
C LYS A 139 -5.28 -8.90 23.55
N TYR A 140 -4.85 -7.78 22.97
CA TYR A 140 -5.35 -6.45 23.33
C TYR A 140 -6.32 -5.90 22.27
N GLN A 141 -6.02 -6.09 20.98
CA GLN A 141 -6.73 -5.41 19.88
C GLN A 141 -7.91 -6.22 19.33
N ARG A 142 -7.86 -7.56 19.39
CA ARG A 142 -8.92 -8.48 18.90
C ARG A 142 -9.00 -9.77 19.74
N PRO A 143 -9.45 -9.71 21.01
CA PRO A 143 -9.44 -10.88 21.90
C PRO A 143 -10.31 -12.05 21.41
N ASP A 144 -11.35 -11.77 20.60
CA ASP A 144 -12.17 -12.76 19.91
C ASP A 144 -11.36 -13.58 18.90
N ALA A 145 -10.59 -12.90 18.04
CA ALA A 145 -9.70 -13.54 17.08
C ALA A 145 -8.59 -14.34 17.78
N ARG A 146 -8.03 -13.82 18.88
CA ARG A 146 -7.06 -14.58 19.69
C ARG A 146 -7.64 -15.89 20.23
N ARG A 147 -8.84 -15.85 20.84
CA ARG A 147 -9.50 -17.08 21.34
C ARG A 147 -9.79 -18.06 20.21
N GLY A 148 -10.12 -17.53 19.03
CA GLY A 148 -10.29 -18.28 17.80
C GLY A 148 -8.99 -18.76 17.15
N LYS A 149 -7.83 -18.54 17.78
CA LYS A 149 -6.50 -18.91 17.28
C LYS A 149 -6.21 -18.36 15.88
N ALA A 150 -6.56 -17.10 15.65
CA ALA A 150 -6.24 -16.41 14.41
C ALA A 150 -4.74 -16.49 14.10
N SER A 151 -4.43 -16.72 12.84
CA SER A 151 -3.07 -16.84 12.30
C SER A 151 -3.08 -16.44 10.83
N PHE A 152 -1.92 -16.57 10.18
CA PHE A 152 -1.73 -16.39 8.74
C PHE A 152 -0.82 -17.50 8.19
N ASP A 153 -0.92 -17.76 6.89
CA ASP A 153 0.00 -18.65 6.17
C ASP A 153 1.26 -17.86 5.80
N TYR A 154 2.44 -18.35 6.18
CA TYR A 154 3.72 -17.73 5.79
C TYR A 154 4.31 -18.46 4.58
N VAL A 155 4.39 -17.78 3.44
CA VAL A 155 4.90 -18.32 2.17
C VAL A 155 6.24 -17.66 1.86
N THR A 156 7.30 -18.46 1.68
CA THR A 156 8.62 -17.95 1.30
C THR A 156 8.88 -18.13 -0.19
N LEU A 157 9.32 -17.07 -0.85
CA LEU A 157 9.66 -17.04 -2.27
C LEU A 157 11.12 -16.56 -2.45
N ASN A 158 11.76 -17.01 -3.53
CA ASN A 158 13.09 -16.57 -3.94
C ASN A 158 14.16 -16.58 -2.82
N GLY A 159 14.17 -17.63 -2.00
CA GLY A 159 15.15 -17.80 -0.93
C GLY A 159 14.89 -16.98 0.34
N ALA A 160 13.73 -16.32 0.45
CA ALA A 160 13.30 -15.69 1.71
C ALA A 160 13.32 -16.68 2.88
N LYS A 161 13.64 -16.16 4.07
CA LYS A 161 13.69 -16.94 5.30
C LYS A 161 12.48 -16.61 6.17
N ASN A 162 11.93 -17.64 6.81
CA ASN A 162 10.90 -17.48 7.83
C ASN A 162 11.55 -17.50 9.22
N ASN A 163 12.21 -16.39 9.61
CA ASN A 163 12.81 -16.28 10.94
C ASN A 163 11.77 -15.84 11.97
N GLN A 164 11.29 -16.75 12.81
CA GLN A 164 10.28 -16.45 13.82
C GLN A 164 10.85 -16.05 15.18
N SER A 165 12.13 -15.68 15.27
CA SER A 165 12.65 -15.04 16.49
C SER A 165 12.03 -13.65 16.67
N LEU A 166 11.74 -13.26 17.91
CA LEU A 166 11.11 -11.96 18.19
C LEU A 166 12.00 -10.79 17.76
N GLU A 167 13.31 -10.93 17.89
CA GLU A 167 14.29 -9.90 17.52
C GLU A 167 14.38 -9.68 16.00
N ALA A 168 13.89 -10.64 15.22
CA ALA A 168 13.82 -10.53 13.76
C ALA A 168 12.53 -9.85 13.29
N SER A 169 11.53 -9.69 14.17
CA SER A 169 10.26 -9.04 13.85
C SER A 169 10.48 -7.59 13.45
N THR A 170 9.77 -7.16 12.41
CA THR A 170 9.93 -5.82 11.84
C THR A 170 8.59 -5.07 11.77
N GLY A 171 8.67 -3.74 11.77
CA GLY A 171 7.50 -2.86 11.88
C GLY A 171 6.51 -2.99 10.72
N GLU A 172 7.00 -3.09 9.48
CA GLU A 172 6.17 -3.13 8.28
C GLU A 172 5.35 -4.43 8.20
N ALA A 173 6.04 -5.57 8.24
CA ALA A 173 5.37 -6.86 8.13
C ALA A 173 4.45 -7.12 9.33
N ALA A 174 4.80 -6.63 10.53
CA ALA A 174 3.92 -6.64 11.69
C ALA A 174 2.67 -5.78 11.45
N LEU A 175 2.82 -4.53 10.99
CA LEU A 175 1.73 -3.62 10.67
C LEU A 175 0.75 -4.23 9.68
N ASP A 176 1.25 -4.75 8.56
CA ASP A 176 0.40 -5.30 7.50
C ASP A 176 -0.42 -6.49 8.00
N VAL A 177 0.24 -7.49 8.59
CA VAL A 177 -0.42 -8.72 9.08
C VAL A 177 -1.38 -8.42 10.22
N GLN A 178 -0.99 -7.56 11.16
CA GLN A 178 -1.85 -7.21 12.30
C GLN A 178 -3.06 -6.38 11.87
N THR A 179 -2.91 -5.50 10.87
CA THR A 179 -4.03 -4.77 10.29
C THR A 179 -4.99 -5.72 9.59
N VAL A 180 -4.50 -6.58 8.70
CA VAL A 180 -5.36 -7.51 7.96
C VAL A 180 -6.08 -8.48 8.89
N VAL A 181 -5.34 -9.23 9.72
CA VAL A 181 -5.96 -10.19 10.67
C VAL A 181 -6.87 -9.44 11.66
N GLY A 182 -6.44 -8.25 12.08
CA GLY A 182 -7.17 -7.36 12.98
C GLY A 182 -8.48 -6.83 12.41
N MET A 183 -8.65 -6.79 11.08
CA MET A 183 -9.85 -6.32 10.40
C MET A 183 -10.73 -7.48 9.89
N THR A 184 -10.13 -8.54 9.35
CA THR A 184 -10.83 -9.53 8.50
C THR A 184 -11.10 -10.88 9.15
N TRP A 185 -10.56 -11.16 10.35
CA TRP A 185 -10.75 -12.48 10.98
C TRP A 185 -12.22 -12.96 10.98
N PRO A 186 -12.52 -14.21 10.56
CA PRO A 186 -11.60 -15.33 10.28
C PRO A 186 -11.24 -15.58 8.80
N VAL A 187 -11.23 -14.57 7.93
CA VAL A 187 -10.81 -14.72 6.52
C VAL A 187 -9.38 -15.26 6.41
N ARG A 188 -9.13 -16.16 5.45
CA ARG A 188 -7.80 -16.73 5.18
C ARG A 188 -6.81 -15.62 4.80
N THR A 189 -5.68 -15.56 5.49
CA THR A 189 -4.63 -14.56 5.27
C THR A 189 -3.31 -15.25 4.93
N SER A 190 -2.60 -14.79 3.91
CA SER A 190 -1.24 -15.25 3.59
C SER A 190 -0.26 -14.07 3.53
N PHE A 191 0.93 -14.26 4.09
CA PHE A 191 2.07 -13.36 3.97
C PHE A 191 3.09 -13.99 3.02
N TYR A 192 3.34 -13.35 1.88
CA TYR A 192 4.30 -13.78 0.87
C TYR A 192 5.61 -13.03 1.09
N SER A 193 6.54 -13.64 1.84
CA SER A 193 7.89 -13.11 2.03
C SER A 193 8.76 -13.44 0.82
N VAL A 194 9.30 -12.41 0.16
CA VAL A 194 10.03 -12.53 -1.10
C VAL A 194 11.46 -12.02 -0.91
N GLY A 195 12.42 -12.90 -1.14
CA GLY A 195 13.84 -12.58 -1.08
C GLY A 195 14.38 -12.09 -2.42
N GLY A 196 15.66 -11.75 -2.42
CA GLY A 196 16.40 -11.30 -3.60
C GLY A 196 16.33 -9.80 -3.85
N SER A 197 16.85 -9.37 -5.00
CA SER A 197 16.88 -7.96 -5.40
C SER A 197 16.56 -7.84 -6.89
N PRO A 198 15.63 -6.94 -7.29
CA PRO A 198 15.25 -6.72 -8.67
C PRO A 198 16.27 -5.84 -9.43
N PRO A 199 16.01 -5.51 -10.69
CA PRO A 199 16.72 -4.47 -11.42
C PRO A 199 16.46 -3.05 -10.87
N PHE A 200 17.48 -2.19 -10.84
CA PHE A 200 17.38 -0.78 -10.41
C PHE A 200 18.25 0.17 -11.25
N LYS A 201 17.88 1.45 -11.25
CA LYS A 201 18.63 2.56 -11.84
C LYS A 201 18.98 3.50 -10.71
N LYS A 202 20.26 3.55 -10.36
CA LYS A 202 20.74 4.54 -9.40
C LYS A 202 20.30 5.94 -9.82
N ASP A 203 19.88 6.73 -8.85
CA ASP A 203 19.76 8.16 -9.02
C ASP A 203 20.70 8.89 -8.07
N ARG A 204 20.61 10.22 -8.04
CA ARG A 204 21.51 11.04 -7.21
C ARG A 204 21.37 10.76 -5.72
N TYR A 205 20.19 10.31 -5.27
CA TYR A 205 19.83 10.24 -3.86
C TYR A 205 19.52 8.83 -3.38
N THR A 206 19.30 7.91 -4.30
CA THR A 206 19.19 6.47 -4.08
C THR A 206 20.38 5.83 -4.82
N PRO A 207 21.55 5.71 -4.17
CA PRO A 207 22.79 5.24 -4.82
C PRO A 207 22.94 3.71 -4.81
N SER A 208 22.14 3.02 -4.00
CA SER A 208 22.09 1.55 -3.87
C SER A 208 20.70 1.06 -4.18
N ASP A 209 20.56 -0.19 -4.62
CA ASP A 209 19.26 -0.80 -4.84
C ASP A 209 18.35 -0.60 -3.64
N THR A 210 17.13 -0.13 -3.88
CA THR A 210 16.01 -0.14 -2.95
C THR A 210 14.83 -0.91 -3.51
N ASN A 211 14.90 -1.30 -4.78
CA ASN A 211 13.74 -1.78 -5.50
C ASN A 211 13.28 -3.12 -4.99
N GLU A 212 11.98 -3.35 -5.09
CA GLU A 212 11.38 -4.59 -4.62
C GLU A 212 11.25 -5.66 -5.71
N PRO A 213 11.48 -6.94 -5.39
CA PRO A 213 11.37 -8.07 -6.31
C PRO A 213 9.91 -8.43 -6.63
N TYR A 214 9.15 -7.44 -7.14
CA TYR A 214 7.77 -7.58 -7.58
C TYR A 214 7.61 -8.69 -8.62
N LEU A 215 8.59 -8.87 -9.51
CA LEU A 215 8.51 -9.86 -10.57
C LEU A 215 8.40 -11.28 -10.00
N GLU A 216 9.23 -11.62 -9.00
CA GLU A 216 9.27 -12.92 -8.37
C GLU A 216 7.93 -13.26 -7.69
N LEU A 217 7.34 -12.30 -6.99
CA LEU A 217 6.00 -12.44 -6.41
C LEU A 217 4.95 -12.68 -7.50
N LEU A 218 4.90 -11.78 -8.48
CA LEU A 218 3.84 -11.78 -9.47
C LEU A 218 3.91 -12.99 -10.39
N GLU A 219 5.12 -13.40 -10.79
CA GLU A 219 5.33 -14.62 -11.56
C GLU A 219 4.92 -15.89 -10.81
N TYR A 220 5.11 -15.93 -9.49
CA TYR A 220 4.58 -17.00 -8.67
C TYR A 220 3.05 -16.98 -8.67
N LEU A 221 2.44 -15.83 -8.33
CA LEU A 221 0.98 -15.69 -8.24
C LEU A 221 0.27 -15.98 -9.57
N VAL A 222 0.76 -15.47 -10.71
CA VAL A 222 0.11 -15.72 -12.01
C VAL A 222 0.17 -17.19 -12.45
N ARG A 223 1.07 -18.01 -11.86
CA ARG A 223 1.16 -19.46 -12.12
C ARG A 223 0.29 -20.30 -11.19
N LEU A 224 -0.17 -19.75 -10.07
CA LEU A 224 -1.08 -20.46 -9.18
C LEU A 224 -2.40 -20.77 -9.89
N PRO A 225 -3.06 -21.90 -9.59
CA PRO A 225 -4.43 -22.15 -10.03
C PRO A 225 -5.41 -21.16 -9.34
N ASP A 226 -6.57 -20.88 -9.95
CA ASP A 226 -7.50 -19.84 -9.47
C ASP A 226 -7.92 -20.03 -8.00
N HIS A 227 -8.07 -21.27 -7.53
CA HIS A 227 -8.50 -21.56 -6.15
C HIS A 227 -7.40 -21.40 -5.08
N GLU A 228 -6.14 -21.20 -5.49
CA GLU A 228 -5.02 -20.88 -4.59
C GLU A 228 -4.65 -19.40 -4.64
N LEU A 229 -5.19 -18.66 -5.61
CA LEU A 229 -4.92 -17.24 -5.80
C LEU A 229 -5.66 -16.41 -4.74
N PRO A 230 -5.03 -15.38 -4.14
CA PRO A 230 -5.75 -14.47 -3.27
C PRO A 230 -6.75 -13.63 -4.06
N ASP A 231 -7.92 -13.36 -3.50
CA ASP A 231 -8.92 -12.44 -4.08
C ASP A 231 -8.46 -10.98 -4.00
N VAL A 232 -7.60 -10.69 -3.02
CA VAL A 232 -7.05 -9.36 -2.73
C VAL A 232 -5.57 -9.48 -2.41
N LEU A 233 -4.74 -8.63 -2.99
CA LEU A 233 -3.31 -8.51 -2.70
C LEU A 233 -3.01 -7.09 -2.17
N SER A 234 -2.44 -7.00 -0.97
CA SER A 234 -1.94 -5.76 -0.37
C SER A 234 -0.42 -5.68 -0.53
N ILE A 235 0.08 -4.55 -1.02
CA ILE A 235 1.50 -4.27 -1.21
C ILE A 235 1.81 -2.92 -0.55
N SER A 236 2.67 -2.93 0.46
CA SER A 236 3.04 -1.74 1.23
C SER A 236 4.50 -1.33 0.99
N TYR A 237 4.96 -1.49 -0.25
CA TYR A 237 6.35 -1.33 -0.67
C TYR A 237 6.39 -0.60 -2.01
N GLY A 238 7.30 0.34 -2.17
CA GLY A 238 7.33 1.20 -3.34
C GLY A 238 8.66 1.92 -3.55
N ASP A 239 8.97 2.12 -4.81
CA ASP A 239 10.16 2.78 -5.32
C ASP A 239 9.87 4.13 -5.95
N ASP A 240 10.89 4.97 -6.05
CA ASP A 240 10.87 6.08 -6.99
C ASP A 240 10.74 5.53 -8.43
N GLU A 241 9.70 5.88 -9.17
CA GLU A 241 9.44 5.37 -10.54
C GLU A 241 10.68 5.50 -11.43
N GLN A 242 11.45 6.58 -11.26
CA GLN A 242 12.67 6.84 -12.03
C GLN A 242 13.87 5.95 -11.65
N THR A 243 13.86 5.28 -10.49
CA THR A 243 14.84 4.25 -10.12
C THR A 243 14.44 2.87 -10.63
N VAL A 244 13.18 2.66 -10.99
CA VAL A 244 12.73 1.42 -11.63
C VAL A 244 13.03 1.47 -13.13
N PRO A 245 13.73 0.47 -13.72
CA PRO A 245 13.89 0.41 -15.16
C PRO A 245 12.52 0.31 -15.86
N GLU A 246 12.23 1.23 -16.77
CA GLU A 246 10.92 1.31 -17.43
C GLU A 246 10.44 -0.02 -18.05
N ARG A 247 11.32 -0.81 -18.67
CA ARG A 247 10.95 -2.13 -19.21
C ARG A 247 10.52 -3.11 -18.12
N TYR A 248 11.20 -3.10 -16.97
CA TYR A 248 10.81 -3.88 -15.80
C TYR A 248 9.48 -3.39 -15.23
N ALA A 249 9.32 -2.07 -15.05
CA ALA A 249 8.07 -1.48 -14.57
C ALA A 249 6.88 -1.86 -15.47
N ARG A 250 7.04 -1.79 -16.80
CA ARG A 250 6.00 -2.19 -17.77
C ARG A 250 5.69 -3.69 -17.69
N ARG A 251 6.70 -4.55 -17.52
CA ARG A 251 6.49 -5.99 -17.33
C ARG A 251 5.72 -6.30 -16.05
N VAL A 252 6.17 -5.77 -14.92
CA VAL A 252 5.51 -5.91 -13.62
C VAL A 252 4.06 -5.39 -13.71
N CYS A 253 3.85 -4.24 -14.33
CA CYS A 253 2.51 -3.67 -14.54
C CYS A 253 1.61 -4.55 -15.43
N THR A 254 2.19 -5.26 -16.42
CA THR A 254 1.45 -6.26 -17.23
C THR A 254 1.03 -7.46 -16.38
N LEU A 255 1.85 -7.90 -15.42
CA LEU A 255 1.50 -8.99 -14.52
C LEU A 255 0.42 -8.58 -13.51
N PHE A 256 0.43 -7.33 -13.03
CA PHE A 256 -0.70 -6.78 -12.25
C PHE A 256 -2.00 -6.82 -13.06
N ALA A 257 -1.96 -6.45 -14.35
CA ALA A 257 -3.12 -6.57 -15.23
C ALA A 257 -3.61 -8.02 -15.36
N ALA A 258 -2.68 -8.98 -15.49
CA ALA A 258 -3.00 -10.41 -15.58
C ALA A 258 -3.69 -10.92 -14.30
N LEU A 259 -3.23 -10.51 -13.12
CA LEU A 259 -3.93 -10.81 -11.85
C LEU A 259 -5.32 -10.18 -11.79
N GLY A 260 -5.44 -8.91 -12.21
CA GLY A 260 -6.73 -8.21 -12.28
C GLY A 260 -7.76 -8.92 -13.17
N LEU A 261 -7.32 -9.48 -14.30
CA LEU A 261 -8.16 -10.28 -15.20
C LEU A 261 -8.61 -11.61 -14.57
N ARG A 262 -7.83 -12.15 -13.63
CA ARG A 262 -8.15 -13.36 -12.87
C ARG A 262 -8.97 -13.08 -11.60
N GLY A 263 -9.45 -11.85 -11.42
CA GLY A 263 -10.34 -11.49 -10.31
C GLY A 263 -9.63 -11.06 -9.03
N VAL A 264 -8.33 -10.76 -9.07
CA VAL A 264 -7.59 -10.23 -7.92
C VAL A 264 -7.68 -8.71 -7.87
N SER A 265 -8.04 -8.16 -6.71
CA SER A 265 -7.90 -6.73 -6.43
C SER A 265 -6.50 -6.46 -5.86
N VAL A 266 -5.66 -5.71 -6.58
CA VAL A 266 -4.30 -5.36 -6.13
C VAL A 266 -4.28 -3.93 -5.60
N PHE A 267 -3.74 -3.75 -4.39
CA PHE A 267 -3.57 -2.46 -3.71
C PHE A 267 -2.10 -2.17 -3.46
N ASP A 268 -1.73 -0.90 -3.57
CA ASP A 268 -0.36 -0.43 -3.38
C ASP A 268 -0.32 0.86 -2.58
N SER A 269 0.68 1.02 -1.69
CA SER A 269 0.88 2.24 -0.90
C SER A 269 1.36 3.40 -1.78
N SER A 270 0.78 4.59 -1.59
CA SER A 270 1.13 5.74 -2.45
C SER A 270 2.45 6.42 -2.11
N GLY A 271 3.08 6.04 -0.99
CA GLY A 271 4.33 6.59 -0.47
C GLY A 271 4.12 7.62 0.65
N ASP A 272 5.19 7.93 1.38
CA ASP A 272 5.12 8.65 2.66
C ASP A 272 5.86 10.01 2.67
N GLN A 273 6.33 10.44 1.49
CA GLN A 273 7.14 11.65 1.26
C GLN A 273 6.39 12.74 0.46
N GLY A 274 5.05 12.67 0.36
CA GLY A 274 4.24 13.62 -0.41
C GLY A 274 4.55 13.56 -1.91
N VAL A 275 4.91 14.71 -2.51
CA VAL A 275 5.40 14.77 -3.90
C VAL A 275 6.91 14.46 -4.05
N GLY A 276 7.57 14.13 -2.94
CA GLY A 276 8.96 13.67 -2.89
C GLY A 276 9.09 12.16 -3.06
N GLY A 277 10.33 11.72 -3.16
CA GLY A 277 10.72 10.32 -3.22
C GLY A 277 11.54 9.92 -2.00
N SER A 278 12.38 8.89 -2.11
CA SER A 278 13.23 8.41 -1.00
C SER A 278 14.16 9.51 -0.41
N ASN A 279 14.37 10.62 -1.13
CA ASN A 279 14.97 11.84 -0.59
C ASN A 279 14.04 13.04 -0.73
N GLU A 280 13.71 13.63 0.42
CA GLU A 280 12.78 14.74 0.51
C GLU A 280 13.39 16.11 0.23
N LYS A 281 14.72 16.28 0.22
CA LYS A 281 15.31 17.64 0.26
C LYS A 281 15.36 18.32 -1.10
N GLN A 282 15.55 17.56 -2.17
CA GLN A 282 15.66 18.06 -3.54
C GLN A 282 15.20 16.97 -4.51
N CYS A 283 14.24 17.29 -5.37
CA CYS A 283 13.81 16.35 -6.41
C CYS A 283 14.19 16.82 -7.79
N VAL A 284 14.83 15.93 -8.53
CA VAL A 284 15.28 16.16 -9.89
C VAL A 284 15.05 14.92 -10.72
N ARG A 285 14.94 15.11 -12.04
CA ARG A 285 14.84 13.99 -12.99
C ARG A 285 16.13 13.20 -13.08
N ASN A 286 16.00 11.88 -13.12
CA ASN A 286 17.08 10.92 -13.38
C ASN A 286 17.27 10.61 -14.89
N ASP A 287 17.10 11.61 -15.76
CA ASP A 287 17.25 11.51 -17.23
C ASP A 287 18.54 12.19 -17.74
N GLY A 288 19.45 12.54 -16.82
CA GLY A 288 20.66 13.31 -17.10
C GLY A 288 20.44 14.83 -17.19
N SER A 289 19.20 15.31 -17.20
CA SER A 289 18.92 16.76 -17.25
C SER A 289 19.04 17.46 -15.90
N ASN A 290 18.89 16.72 -14.79
CA ASN A 290 18.82 17.25 -13.43
C ASN A 290 17.78 18.37 -13.24
N LYS A 291 16.75 18.44 -14.10
CA LYS A 291 15.69 19.43 -13.98
C LYS A 291 14.83 19.15 -12.73
N PRO A 292 14.36 20.18 -12.01
CA PRO A 292 13.40 20.01 -10.93
C PRO A 292 12.17 19.22 -11.39
N SER A 293 11.73 18.25 -10.59
CA SER A 293 10.57 17.41 -10.86
C SER A 293 10.07 16.79 -9.58
N PHE A 294 8.76 16.68 -9.37
CA PHE A 294 8.23 15.77 -8.36
C PHE A 294 8.62 14.33 -8.69
N LEU A 295 8.74 13.50 -7.65
CA LEU A 295 9.09 12.08 -7.78
C LEU A 295 7.80 11.25 -7.67
N GLN A 296 7.67 10.29 -8.57
CA GLN A 296 6.50 9.41 -8.64
C GLN A 296 6.86 8.09 -7.95
N ALA A 297 5.89 7.42 -7.34
CA ALA A 297 6.06 6.09 -6.76
C ALA A 297 5.66 5.00 -7.76
N PHE A 298 6.37 3.89 -7.78
CA PHE A 298 6.00 2.63 -8.43
C PHE A 298 5.92 1.55 -7.35
N PRO A 299 4.91 0.66 -7.32
CA PRO A 299 3.86 0.40 -8.31
C PRO A 299 2.71 1.39 -8.39
N SER A 300 2.56 2.33 -7.47
CA SER A 300 1.39 3.23 -7.45
C SER A 300 1.15 3.97 -8.78
N SER A 301 2.20 4.27 -9.55
CA SER A 301 2.12 4.81 -10.91
C SER A 301 1.56 3.85 -11.98
N CYS A 302 1.54 2.54 -11.75
CA CYS A 302 0.94 1.54 -12.63
C CYS A 302 -0.60 1.68 -12.65
N PRO A 303 -1.26 1.71 -13.82
CA PRO A 303 -2.72 1.86 -13.90
C PRO A 303 -3.53 0.63 -13.44
N TYR A 304 -2.89 -0.52 -13.22
CA TYR A 304 -3.54 -1.78 -12.86
C TYR A 304 -3.52 -2.12 -11.37
N VAL A 305 -3.00 -1.22 -10.53
CA VAL A 305 -3.12 -1.29 -9.07
C VAL A 305 -4.04 -0.17 -8.56
N THR A 306 -4.73 -0.41 -7.45
CA THR A 306 -5.47 0.62 -6.73
C THR A 306 -4.52 1.26 -5.71
N SER A 307 -4.04 2.47 -5.98
CA SER A 307 -3.11 3.19 -5.12
C SER A 307 -3.84 3.82 -3.93
N VAL A 308 -3.28 3.67 -2.72
CA VAL A 308 -3.91 4.07 -1.46
C VAL A 308 -3.08 5.12 -0.74
N GLY A 309 -3.66 6.30 -0.57
CA GLY A 309 -3.13 7.41 0.24
C GLY A 309 -3.40 7.25 1.74
N ALA A 310 -2.84 8.15 2.54
CA ALA A 310 -2.96 8.16 3.99
C ALA A 310 -3.62 9.45 4.48
N VAL A 311 -4.52 9.30 5.45
CA VAL A 311 -5.11 10.42 6.20
C VAL A 311 -4.87 10.25 7.70
N GLN A 312 -5.05 11.35 8.43
CA GLN A 312 -5.02 11.46 9.89
C GLN A 312 -6.27 12.17 10.38
N ASP A 313 -6.48 12.15 11.70
CA ASP A 313 -7.66 12.69 12.37
C ASP A 313 -8.97 12.02 11.89
N PHE A 314 -10.09 12.30 12.55
CA PHE A 314 -11.37 11.64 12.22
C PHE A 314 -12.51 12.62 11.89
N ASP A 315 -12.43 13.86 12.40
CA ASP A 315 -13.46 14.88 12.19
C ASP A 315 -12.86 16.30 12.31
N PRO A 316 -12.51 16.94 11.19
CA PRO A 316 -12.45 16.34 9.85
C PRO A 316 -11.27 15.36 9.70
N GLU A 317 -11.40 14.38 8.81
CA GLU A 317 -10.23 13.66 8.26
C GLU A 317 -9.38 14.64 7.42
N ARG A 318 -8.05 14.51 7.47
CA ARG A 318 -7.10 15.39 6.77
C ARG A 318 -5.90 14.61 6.26
N VAL A 319 -5.22 15.14 5.25
CA VAL A 319 -3.94 14.57 4.79
C VAL A 319 -2.94 14.51 5.95
N THR A 320 -2.17 13.43 6.02
CA THR A 320 -1.09 13.25 7.00
C THR A 320 -0.03 14.35 6.93
N THR A 321 0.58 14.64 8.07
CA THR A 321 1.60 15.69 8.20
C THR A 321 2.83 15.20 8.93
N LYS A 322 4.00 15.72 8.56
CA LYS A 322 5.27 15.45 9.25
C LYS A 322 5.22 15.76 10.74
N LYS A 323 4.42 16.74 11.14
CA LYS A 323 4.32 17.18 12.54
C LYS A 323 3.62 16.16 13.45
N PHE A 324 2.65 15.42 12.93
CA PHE A 324 1.79 14.55 13.75
C PHE A 324 1.99 13.06 13.46
N SER A 325 2.08 12.72 12.17
CA SER A 325 2.20 11.34 11.70
C SER A 325 3.61 11.02 11.21
N GLU A 326 4.53 11.99 11.19
CA GLU A 326 5.90 11.89 10.65
C GLU A 326 6.01 11.52 9.16
N ILE A 327 4.87 11.35 8.49
CA ILE A 327 4.73 11.05 7.08
C ILE A 327 3.78 12.04 6.39
N VAL A 328 3.86 12.11 5.06
CA VAL A 328 2.91 12.86 4.21
C VAL A 328 2.45 11.97 3.07
N SER A 329 1.13 11.84 2.91
CA SER A 329 0.51 11.00 1.87
C SER A 329 1.08 11.30 0.48
N GLY A 330 1.63 10.26 -0.15
CA GLY A 330 2.24 10.33 -1.45
C GLY A 330 1.22 10.53 -2.56
N GLY A 331 1.60 11.29 -3.58
CA GLY A 331 0.70 11.66 -4.66
C GLY A 331 1.45 12.19 -5.87
N GLY A 332 0.97 11.85 -7.07
CA GLY A 332 1.77 12.14 -8.27
C GLY A 332 1.11 11.79 -9.59
N PHE A 333 1.87 12.05 -10.65
CA PHE A 333 1.50 11.75 -12.04
C PHE A 333 2.65 11.06 -12.73
N SER A 334 2.43 9.80 -13.13
CA SER A 334 3.41 8.92 -13.77
C SER A 334 4.09 9.58 -15.00
N ARG A 335 5.37 9.30 -15.18
CA ARG A 335 6.12 9.59 -16.40
C ARG A 335 6.24 8.38 -17.32
N TYR A 336 6.04 7.17 -16.82
CA TYR A 336 6.08 5.94 -17.64
C TYR A 336 4.72 5.55 -18.23
N PHE A 337 3.64 5.75 -17.48
CA PHE A 337 2.31 5.26 -17.82
C PHE A 337 1.37 6.42 -18.15
N ASP A 338 0.78 6.37 -19.34
CA ASP A 338 -0.23 7.33 -19.77
C ASP A 338 -1.47 7.25 -18.87
N ARG A 339 -2.21 8.37 -18.79
CA ARG A 339 -3.45 8.43 -18.05
C ARG A 339 -4.45 7.42 -18.60
N PRO A 340 -4.94 6.48 -17.76
CA PRO A 340 -5.95 5.53 -18.22
C PRO A 340 -7.30 6.22 -18.44
N ARG A 341 -8.06 5.74 -19.43
CA ARG A 341 -9.36 6.33 -19.82
C ARG A 341 -10.37 6.42 -18.68
N PHE A 342 -10.36 5.46 -17.74
CA PHE A 342 -11.29 5.48 -16.61
C PHE A 342 -11.06 6.68 -15.68
N GLN A 343 -9.83 7.22 -15.63
CA GLN A 343 -9.45 8.31 -14.74
C GLN A 343 -9.56 9.69 -15.41
N ASP A 344 -9.69 9.75 -16.74
CA ASP A 344 -9.54 11.00 -17.52
C ASP A 344 -10.44 12.14 -17.01
N LYS A 345 -11.73 11.86 -16.81
CA LYS A 345 -12.69 12.86 -16.31
C LYS A 345 -12.28 13.43 -14.94
N ALA A 346 -11.90 12.56 -14.01
CA ALA A 346 -11.53 12.96 -12.65
C ALA A 346 -10.27 13.83 -12.64
N VAL A 347 -9.23 13.41 -13.36
CA VAL A 347 -7.96 14.15 -13.45
C VAL A 347 -8.12 15.47 -14.18
N VAL A 348 -8.83 15.51 -15.31
CA VAL A 348 -9.04 16.75 -16.07
C VAL A 348 -9.81 17.77 -15.23
N ASN A 349 -10.82 17.32 -14.47
CA ASN A 349 -11.54 18.18 -13.54
C ASN A 349 -10.60 18.77 -12.48
N TYR A 350 -9.79 17.94 -11.80
CA TYR A 350 -8.83 18.42 -10.81
C TYR A 350 -7.85 19.43 -11.39
N LEU A 351 -7.24 19.08 -12.54
CA LEU A 351 -6.25 19.92 -13.20
C LEU A 351 -6.84 21.28 -13.65
N THR A 352 -8.13 21.32 -13.99
CA THR A 352 -8.80 22.55 -14.42
C THR A 352 -9.23 23.42 -13.25
N MET A 353 -9.74 22.81 -12.17
CA MET A 353 -10.36 23.54 -11.05
C MET A 353 -9.37 23.94 -9.97
N TYR A 354 -8.37 23.09 -9.70
CA TYR A 354 -7.49 23.25 -8.54
C TYR A 354 -6.03 23.44 -8.90
N GLN A 355 -5.60 22.98 -10.09
CA GLN A 355 -4.20 23.07 -10.48
C GLN A 355 -3.91 24.34 -11.27
N GLY A 356 -3.17 25.25 -10.63
CA GLY A 356 -2.59 26.42 -11.29
C GLY A 356 -1.28 26.12 -12.03
N THR A 357 -0.62 27.18 -12.48
CA THR A 357 0.64 27.09 -13.24
C THR A 357 1.89 26.88 -12.38
N GLN A 358 1.75 26.94 -11.04
CA GLN A 358 2.88 26.98 -10.09
C GLN A 358 3.85 25.79 -10.15
N TYR A 359 3.40 24.64 -10.68
CA TYR A 359 4.19 23.40 -10.80
C TYR A 359 4.35 22.95 -12.26
N HIS A 360 4.21 23.86 -13.22
CA HIS A 360 4.46 23.56 -14.63
C HIS A 360 5.88 22.99 -14.83
N GLY A 361 5.96 21.83 -15.50
CA GLY A 361 7.22 21.12 -15.74
C GLY A 361 7.65 20.15 -14.62
N MET A 362 7.09 20.30 -13.41
CA MET A 362 7.42 19.46 -12.25
C MET A 362 6.78 18.06 -12.31
N TYR A 363 5.64 17.91 -13.00
CA TYR A 363 4.93 16.63 -13.16
C TYR A 363 4.45 16.45 -14.61
N ASN A 364 3.98 15.25 -14.95
CA ASN A 364 3.41 14.94 -16.27
C ASN A 364 1.86 14.99 -16.21
N PRO A 365 1.19 16.06 -16.66
CA PRO A 365 -0.27 16.16 -16.57
C PRO A 365 -1.02 15.16 -17.46
N ARG A 366 -0.33 14.36 -18.28
CA ARG A 366 -0.91 13.30 -19.13
C ARG A 366 -0.70 11.90 -18.57
N GLY A 367 0.03 11.74 -17.47
CA GLY A 367 0.31 10.43 -16.87
C GLY A 367 -0.83 9.92 -16.00
N ARG A 368 -0.78 8.61 -15.66
CA ARG A 368 -1.58 8.01 -14.58
C ARG A 368 -1.36 8.81 -13.31
N ALA A 369 -2.43 9.35 -12.74
CA ALA A 369 -2.36 10.15 -11.53
C ALA A 369 -2.79 9.32 -10.32
N TYR A 370 -2.23 9.52 -9.13
CA TYR A 370 -2.49 8.68 -7.95
C TYR A 370 -2.44 9.53 -6.67
N PRO A 371 -3.04 9.10 -5.54
CA PRO A 371 -3.71 7.80 -5.33
C PRO A 371 -5.12 7.70 -5.94
N ASP A 372 -5.73 6.53 -5.85
CA ASP A 372 -7.11 6.28 -6.27
C ASP A 372 -8.11 6.47 -5.12
N VAL A 373 -7.69 6.11 -3.90
CA VAL A 373 -8.44 6.26 -2.64
C VAL A 373 -7.46 6.57 -1.50
N ALA A 374 -7.96 6.84 -0.30
CA ALA A 374 -7.15 6.94 0.91
C ALA A 374 -7.80 6.22 2.10
N ALA A 375 -7.07 6.04 3.19
CA ALA A 375 -7.62 5.63 4.49
C ALA A 375 -6.72 6.11 5.62
N GLN A 376 -7.14 5.90 6.88
CA GLN A 376 -6.32 6.18 8.05
C GLN A 376 -4.96 5.49 7.88
N GLY A 377 -3.90 6.28 8.02
CA GLY A 377 -2.52 5.80 7.93
C GLY A 377 -1.65 6.38 9.05
N SER A 378 -2.26 6.86 10.12
CA SER A 378 -1.58 7.62 11.18
C SER A 378 -1.67 6.90 12.52
N ARG A 379 -0.51 6.68 13.16
CA ARG A 379 -0.38 6.25 14.57
C ARG A 379 -1.17 4.96 14.89
N PHE A 380 -1.04 3.96 14.03
CA PHE A 380 -1.59 2.64 14.25
C PHE A 380 -0.87 1.96 15.40
N VAL A 381 -1.63 1.38 16.31
CA VAL A 381 -1.10 0.52 17.37
C VAL A 381 -0.70 -0.82 16.77
N ILE A 382 0.57 -1.21 16.93
CA ILE A 382 1.10 -2.51 16.51
C ILE A 382 1.94 -3.14 17.62
N SER A 383 2.14 -4.47 17.57
CA SER A 383 3.10 -5.20 18.40
C SER A 383 4.33 -5.56 17.58
N VAL A 384 5.53 -5.24 18.06
CA VAL A 384 6.80 -5.62 17.43
C VAL A 384 7.78 -6.00 18.53
N ASN A 385 8.43 -7.15 18.38
CA ASN A 385 9.39 -7.67 19.36
C ASN A 385 8.81 -7.71 20.79
N GLY A 386 7.53 -8.08 20.91
CA GLY A 386 6.81 -8.20 22.18
C GLY A 386 6.38 -6.88 22.83
N THR A 387 6.64 -5.72 22.21
CA THR A 387 6.23 -4.40 22.74
C THR A 387 5.23 -3.72 21.82
N PHE A 388 4.41 -2.81 22.38
CA PHE A 388 3.52 -2.00 21.56
C PHE A 388 4.23 -0.74 21.05
N GLN A 389 4.00 -0.43 19.78
CA GLN A 389 4.55 0.72 19.08
C GLN A 389 3.43 1.45 18.34
N LEU A 390 3.67 2.71 18.00
CA LEU A 390 2.83 3.46 17.06
C LEU A 390 3.58 3.57 15.73
N ILE A 391 2.89 3.22 14.66
CA ILE A 391 3.44 3.29 13.30
C ILE A 391 2.52 4.12 12.42
N SER A 392 3.08 4.89 11.49
CA SER A 392 2.34 5.66 10.50
C SER A 392 2.90 5.38 9.11
N GLY A 393 2.06 5.47 8.10
CA GLY A 393 2.43 5.28 6.71
C GLY A 393 1.23 4.96 5.83
N THR A 394 1.37 5.16 4.52
CA THR A 394 0.48 4.58 3.50
C THR A 394 0.50 3.06 3.51
N SER A 395 1.56 2.48 4.07
CA SER A 395 1.64 1.10 4.55
C SER A 395 0.55 0.69 5.54
N ALA A 396 0.00 1.61 6.34
CA ALA A 396 -1.10 1.29 7.26
C ALA A 396 -2.46 1.39 6.56
N SER A 397 -2.62 2.36 5.67
CA SER A 397 -3.88 2.59 4.96
C SER A 397 -4.15 1.54 3.88
N THR A 398 -3.11 1.02 3.22
CA THR A 398 -3.21 0.01 2.16
C THR A 398 -3.82 -1.32 2.62
N PRO A 399 -3.29 -2.03 3.63
CA PRO A 399 -3.89 -3.26 4.16
C PRO A 399 -5.26 -3.02 4.78
N LEU A 400 -5.55 -1.81 5.27
CA LEU A 400 -6.86 -1.43 5.76
C LEU A 400 -7.90 -1.37 4.62
N VAL A 401 -7.60 -0.71 3.51
CA VAL A 401 -8.49 -0.70 2.32
C VAL A 401 -8.62 -2.10 1.72
N ALA A 402 -7.50 -2.83 1.60
CA ALA A 402 -7.51 -4.21 1.14
C ALA A 402 -8.42 -5.11 2.00
N SER A 403 -8.39 -4.92 3.32
CA SER A 403 -9.27 -5.61 4.27
C SER A 403 -10.76 -5.29 4.04
N ILE A 404 -11.11 -4.03 3.79
CA ILE A 404 -12.49 -3.63 3.48
C ILE A 404 -12.96 -4.34 2.21
N VAL A 405 -12.14 -4.37 1.16
CA VAL A 405 -12.46 -5.04 -0.10
C VAL A 405 -12.53 -6.56 0.04
N SER A 406 -11.65 -7.15 0.85
CA SER A 406 -11.73 -8.58 1.17
C SER A 406 -13.06 -8.94 1.84
N LEU A 407 -13.55 -8.11 2.78
CA LEU A 407 -14.88 -8.31 3.39
C LEU A 407 -16.04 -8.09 2.39
N LEU A 408 -15.88 -7.22 1.39
CA LEU A 408 -16.86 -7.08 0.31
C LEU A 408 -16.88 -8.33 -0.59
N ASN A 409 -15.71 -8.88 -0.92
CA ASN A 409 -15.58 -10.14 -1.65
C ASN A 409 -16.18 -11.30 -0.85
N ASP A 410 -15.94 -11.40 0.46
CA ASP A 410 -16.56 -12.40 1.33
C ASP A 410 -18.11 -12.34 1.26
N ALA A 411 -18.67 -11.13 1.32
CA ALA A 411 -20.11 -10.94 1.19
C ALA A 411 -20.63 -11.43 -0.17
N ARG A 412 -19.94 -11.11 -1.26
CA ARG A 412 -20.29 -11.50 -2.63
C ARG A 412 -20.15 -13.01 -2.84
N ILE A 413 -19.03 -13.60 -2.43
CA ILE A 413 -18.77 -15.05 -2.51
C ILE A 413 -19.81 -15.83 -1.70
N SER A 414 -20.25 -15.31 -0.55
CA SER A 414 -21.35 -15.93 0.22
C SER A 414 -22.68 -16.00 -0.52
N GLN A 415 -22.84 -15.22 -1.60
CA GLN A 415 -23.98 -15.22 -2.51
C GLN A 415 -23.64 -15.79 -3.90
N ASN A 416 -22.54 -16.57 -4.01
CA ASN A 416 -22.04 -17.14 -5.26
C ASN A 416 -21.77 -16.09 -6.36
N LYS A 417 -21.42 -14.85 -5.98
CA LYS A 417 -21.01 -13.80 -6.90
C LYS A 417 -19.49 -13.75 -7.03
N ALA A 418 -19.01 -13.31 -8.19
CA ALA A 418 -17.59 -13.11 -8.45
C ALA A 418 -17.00 -12.02 -7.55
N THR A 419 -15.69 -12.09 -7.29
CA THR A 419 -14.93 -11.03 -6.62
C THR A 419 -14.95 -9.73 -7.44
N LEU A 420 -14.50 -8.64 -6.82
CA LEU A 420 -14.47 -7.33 -7.47
C LEU A 420 -13.31 -7.17 -8.47
N GLY A 421 -12.24 -7.97 -8.36
CA GLY A 421 -11.10 -7.96 -9.29
C GLY A 421 -10.48 -6.57 -9.47
N PHE A 422 -10.15 -6.21 -10.71
CA PHE A 422 -9.60 -4.89 -11.02
C PHE A 422 -10.61 -3.76 -10.75
N LEU A 423 -10.39 -3.03 -9.66
CA LEU A 423 -11.36 -2.07 -9.11
C LEU A 423 -11.44 -0.72 -9.82
N ASN A 424 -10.32 -0.21 -10.35
CA ASN A 424 -10.24 1.19 -10.79
C ASN A 424 -11.36 1.60 -11.78
N PRO A 425 -11.69 0.81 -12.82
CA PRO A 425 -12.79 1.17 -13.71
C PRO A 425 -14.14 1.30 -12.99
N LEU A 426 -14.45 0.41 -12.05
CA LEU A 426 -15.67 0.46 -11.24
C LEU A 426 -15.64 1.65 -10.27
N LEU A 427 -14.49 1.90 -9.64
CA LEU A 427 -14.27 3.02 -8.73
C LEU A 427 -14.56 4.35 -9.41
N TYR A 428 -13.83 4.69 -10.48
CA TYR A 428 -13.95 5.99 -11.14
C TYR A 428 -15.30 6.18 -11.85
N LYS A 429 -15.89 5.11 -12.37
CA LYS A 429 -17.18 5.19 -13.08
C LYS A 429 -18.36 5.34 -12.13
N ARG A 430 -18.31 4.70 -10.95
CA ARG A 430 -19.47 4.55 -10.07
C ARG A 430 -19.16 4.86 -8.60
N LEU A 431 -18.24 4.14 -7.98
CA LEU A 431 -18.12 4.14 -6.52
C LEU A 431 -17.62 5.48 -5.97
N GLY A 432 -16.61 6.08 -6.62
CA GLY A 432 -15.98 7.33 -6.17
C GLY A 432 -16.91 8.54 -6.22
N ASN A 433 -17.98 8.49 -7.02
CA ASN A 433 -19.00 9.55 -7.07
C ASN A 433 -20.23 9.25 -6.20
N SER A 434 -20.18 8.20 -5.38
CA SER A 434 -21.26 7.82 -4.46
C SER A 434 -20.97 8.31 -3.04
N SER A 435 -21.97 8.26 -2.17
CA SER A 435 -21.79 8.52 -0.73
C SER A 435 -21.00 7.43 0.01
N ALA A 436 -20.36 6.51 -0.73
CA ALA A 436 -19.55 5.45 -0.15
C ALA A 436 -18.13 5.88 0.22
N PHE A 437 -17.74 7.10 -0.15
CA PHE A 437 -16.48 7.70 0.24
C PHE A 437 -16.71 8.98 1.04
N ASN A 438 -15.88 9.19 2.07
CA ASN A 438 -15.73 10.49 2.71
C ASN A 438 -14.66 11.29 1.98
N ASP A 439 -15.05 12.40 1.38
CA ASP A 439 -14.17 13.28 0.60
C ASP A 439 -13.26 14.11 1.53
N VAL A 440 -11.95 14.06 1.31
CA VAL A 440 -10.95 14.67 2.18
C VAL A 440 -10.39 15.92 1.52
N VAL A 441 -10.89 17.08 1.94
CA VAL A 441 -10.60 18.36 1.26
C VAL A 441 -9.55 19.22 1.98
N HIS A 442 -8.83 18.63 2.94
CA HIS A 442 -7.94 19.36 3.84
C HIS A 442 -6.53 18.78 3.86
N GLY A 443 -5.56 19.58 3.39
CA GLY A 443 -4.14 19.27 3.45
C GLY A 443 -3.51 19.26 2.06
N THR A 444 -2.24 18.87 2.01
CA THR A 444 -1.44 18.90 0.78
C THR A 444 -0.41 17.77 0.80
N ALA A 445 -0.05 17.25 -0.37
CA ALA A 445 1.08 16.33 -0.56
C ALA A 445 2.42 17.10 -0.48
N GLU A 446 2.70 17.72 0.67
CA GLU A 446 3.92 18.49 0.84
C GLU A 446 5.18 17.60 0.84
N GLY A 447 6.24 18.07 0.21
CA GLY A 447 7.48 17.32 0.07
C GLY A 447 8.45 18.02 -0.85
N CYS A 448 9.53 17.32 -1.22
CA CYS A 448 10.49 17.83 -2.20
C CYS A 448 11.20 19.14 -1.80
N GLY A 449 11.49 19.32 -0.52
CA GLY A 449 11.92 20.55 0.13
C GLY A 449 10.70 21.15 0.81
N ASP A 450 10.48 22.44 0.56
CA ASP A 450 9.36 23.20 1.14
C ASP A 450 8.17 23.34 0.16
N TYR A 451 8.12 22.54 -0.91
CA TYR A 451 6.98 22.58 -1.82
C TYR A 451 5.75 22.02 -1.14
N LYS A 452 4.64 22.76 -1.26
CA LYS A 452 3.32 22.29 -0.82
C LYS A 452 2.78 21.15 -1.66
N GLY A 453 3.24 20.98 -2.90
CA GLY A 453 2.78 19.90 -3.76
C GLY A 453 1.29 20.04 -4.09
N PHE A 454 0.63 18.93 -4.37
CA PHE A 454 -0.79 18.93 -4.71
C PHE A 454 -1.67 19.18 -3.48
N LYS A 455 -2.81 19.83 -3.68
CA LYS A 455 -3.78 20.11 -2.62
C LYS A 455 -4.92 19.10 -2.67
N ALA A 456 -5.35 18.65 -1.51
CA ALA A 456 -6.59 17.90 -1.36
C ALA A 456 -7.81 18.81 -1.62
N ALA A 457 -8.81 18.32 -2.35
CA ALA A 457 -9.87 19.15 -2.92
C ALA A 457 -11.15 18.34 -3.17
N GLU A 458 -12.28 19.02 -3.40
CA GLU A 458 -13.55 18.33 -3.64
C GLU A 458 -13.49 17.38 -4.85
N GLY A 459 -14.00 16.17 -4.67
CA GLY A 459 -13.98 15.11 -5.67
C GLY A 459 -12.69 14.29 -5.61
N TRP A 460 -12.16 13.92 -6.78
CA TRP A 460 -10.89 13.21 -6.84
C TRP A 460 -9.72 14.20 -6.83
N ASP A 461 -8.70 13.92 -6.02
CA ASP A 461 -7.44 14.66 -6.02
C ASP A 461 -6.20 13.73 -5.97
N PRO A 462 -5.01 14.19 -6.40
CA PRO A 462 -3.77 13.42 -6.38
C PRO A 462 -3.08 13.48 -5.00
N VAL A 463 -3.84 13.45 -3.91
CA VAL A 463 -3.34 13.32 -2.53
C VAL A 463 -4.10 12.24 -1.76
N THR A 464 -5.42 12.21 -1.91
CA THR A 464 -6.34 11.30 -1.22
C THR A 464 -7.27 10.52 -2.16
N GLY A 465 -7.17 10.74 -3.47
CA GLY A 465 -8.02 10.08 -4.46
C GLY A 465 -9.47 10.52 -4.27
N PHE A 466 -10.41 9.56 -4.26
CA PHE A 466 -11.81 9.84 -3.89
C PHE A 466 -12.06 9.95 -2.37
N GLY A 467 -11.00 9.91 -1.55
CA GLY A 467 -11.11 9.93 -0.09
C GLY A 467 -11.28 8.54 0.52
N THR A 468 -11.93 8.44 1.69
CA THR A 468 -11.90 7.23 2.52
C THR A 468 -13.15 6.35 2.37
N PRO A 469 -12.99 5.03 2.14
CA PRO A 469 -14.12 4.15 1.82
C PRO A 469 -14.91 3.72 3.06
N HIS A 470 -16.24 3.80 3.05
CA HIS A 470 -17.08 3.25 4.13
C HIS A 470 -17.73 1.91 3.73
N PHE A 471 -17.40 0.83 4.44
CA PHE A 471 -17.76 -0.54 4.08
C PHE A 471 -19.26 -0.74 3.82
N LYS A 472 -20.13 -0.24 4.71
CA LYS A 472 -21.58 -0.47 4.58
C LYS A 472 -22.17 0.19 3.35
N GLU A 473 -21.65 1.34 2.96
CA GLU A 473 -22.13 2.06 1.79
C GLU A 473 -21.58 1.43 0.51
N LEU A 474 -20.30 1.02 0.51
CA LEU A 474 -19.74 0.22 -0.58
C LEU A 474 -20.49 -1.09 -0.78
N LEU A 475 -20.83 -1.81 0.29
CA LEU A 475 -21.55 -3.07 0.21
C LEU A 475 -22.89 -2.92 -0.53
N LYS A 476 -23.64 -1.84 -0.27
CA LYS A 476 -24.89 -1.55 -1.01
C LYS A 476 -24.64 -1.33 -2.51
N GLN A 477 -23.51 -0.72 -2.88
CA GLN A 477 -23.18 -0.46 -4.27
C GLN A 477 -22.73 -1.70 -5.03
N VAL A 478 -22.10 -2.65 -4.34
CA VAL A 478 -21.43 -3.78 -4.99
C VAL A 478 -22.09 -5.12 -4.77
N ILE A 479 -22.98 -5.30 -3.79
CA ILE A 479 -23.52 -6.64 -3.51
C ILE A 479 -24.33 -7.19 -4.69
N ASP A 480 -25.02 -6.34 -5.44
CA ASP A 480 -25.89 -6.76 -6.55
C ASP A 480 -25.19 -6.77 -7.92
N LEU A 481 -23.94 -6.31 -8.00
CA LEU A 481 -23.12 -6.38 -9.22
C LEU A 481 -22.91 -7.81 -9.72
#